data_AF-A0AAU2I4H9-F1
#
_entry.id   AF-A0AAU2I4H9-F1
#
_cell.length_a   1.000
_cell.length_b   1.000
_cell.length_c   1.000
_cell.angle_alpha   90.00
_cell.angle_beta   90.00
_cell.angle_gamma   90.00
#
_symmetry.space_group_name_H-M   'P 1'
#
loop_
_entity.id
_entity.type
_entity.pdbx_description
1 polymer ?
#
loop_
_entity_poly.entity_id
_entity_poly.type
_entity_poly.pdbx_seq_one_letter_code
_entity_poly.pdbx_strand_id
1 'polypeptide(L)'
;MSTPHTRTSPPASGLRRFTAPRMSRPEVCELCGAPIDDGNHRHMVDTENRALACACTPCAMLFEQSGAGGGRFRTVPDRYLTDPDHGLDQGVWELLQIPVSVAFFFRNASLDRLVALYPSPAGATESELDPSTWQSALGNSRLAELLEPDVEALLLRRVEDRTECYLVPVDICYELVGRMRMLWQGFDGGAEARADLTAFFDHIAQRAVTPEEARRR
;
A
#
# COMPACT_ATOMS: atom_id res chain seq x y z
N MET A 1 39.56 46.91 39.60
CA MET A 1 38.19 46.40 39.82
C MET A 1 37.58 46.17 38.46
N SER A 2 37.62 44.93 37.96
CA SER A 2 37.08 44.58 36.64
C SER A 2 35.87 43.66 36.84
N THR A 3 34.70 44.16 36.50
CA THR A 3 33.41 43.46 36.56
C THR A 3 33.31 42.43 35.43
N PRO A 4 32.82 41.20 35.71
CA PRO A 4 32.58 40.22 34.65
C PRO A 4 31.26 40.53 33.94
N HIS A 5 31.28 40.51 32.60
CA HIS A 5 30.09 40.62 31.76
C HIS A 5 29.52 39.22 31.52
N THR A 6 28.35 38.93 32.08
CA THR A 6 27.63 37.67 31.90
C THR A 6 27.00 37.64 30.51
N ARG A 7 27.43 36.72 29.65
CA ARG A 7 26.81 36.48 28.33
C ARG A 7 25.55 35.63 28.51
N THR A 8 24.39 36.24 28.35
CA THR A 8 23.10 35.52 28.28
C THR A 8 22.97 34.90 26.89
N SER A 9 22.92 33.57 26.80
CA SER A 9 22.65 32.85 25.54
C SER A 9 21.17 32.97 25.18
N PRO A 10 20.81 33.22 23.90
CA PRO A 10 19.42 33.28 23.48
C PRO A 10 18.78 31.88 23.48
N PRO A 11 17.48 31.75 23.80
CA PRO A 11 16.82 30.45 23.85
C PRO A 11 16.72 29.82 22.45
N ALA A 12 17.01 28.52 22.38
CA ALA A 12 16.93 27.71 21.17
C ALA A 12 15.49 27.60 20.65
N SER A 13 15.08 28.56 19.81
CA SER A 13 13.74 28.62 19.21
C SER A 13 13.64 27.85 17.87
N GLY A 14 14.77 27.45 17.27
CA GLY A 14 14.82 26.94 15.90
C GLY A 14 14.28 25.51 15.68
N LEU A 15 14.10 24.73 16.74
CA LEU A 15 13.73 23.30 16.65
C LEU A 15 12.23 23.03 16.80
N ARG A 16 11.43 23.98 17.33
CA ARG A 16 9.98 23.77 17.55
C ARG A 16 9.21 23.49 16.27
N ARG A 17 9.66 24.03 15.13
CA ARG A 17 9.05 23.79 13.81
C ARG A 17 9.20 22.35 13.31
N PHE A 18 10.16 21.59 13.85
CA PHE A 18 10.41 20.19 13.50
C PHE A 18 9.77 19.21 14.49
N THR A 19 9.33 19.69 15.65
CA THR A 19 8.66 18.89 16.68
C THR A 19 7.16 19.16 16.77
N ALA A 20 6.66 20.22 16.13
CA ALA A 20 5.23 20.48 16.05
C ALA A 20 4.57 19.45 15.12
N PRO A 21 3.41 18.87 15.50
CA PRO A 21 2.61 18.05 14.60
C PRO A 21 2.40 18.85 13.31
N ARG A 22 2.84 18.30 12.18
CA ARG A 22 2.61 18.91 10.88
C ARG A 22 1.10 18.93 10.68
N MET A 23 0.49 20.12 10.68
CA MET A 23 -0.92 20.25 10.33
C MET A 23 -1.12 19.57 8.99
N SER A 24 -2.09 18.65 8.91
CA SER A 24 -2.46 18.04 7.64
C SER A 24 -2.77 19.17 6.67
N ARG A 25 -2.08 19.19 5.53
CA ARG A 25 -2.49 20.07 4.44
C ARG A 25 -3.78 19.49 3.90
N PRO A 26 -4.76 20.34 3.53
CA PRO A 26 -5.95 19.84 2.86
C PRO A 26 -5.51 19.08 1.62
N GLU A 27 -6.03 17.87 1.46
CA GLU A 27 -5.79 17.06 0.27
C GLU A 27 -6.42 17.76 -0.94
N VAL A 28 -5.73 17.73 -2.08
CA VAL A 28 -6.20 18.35 -3.33
C VAL A 28 -6.12 17.35 -4.46
N CYS A 29 -7.06 17.44 -5.40
CA CYS A 29 -7.01 16.61 -6.59
C CYS A 29 -5.80 17.00 -7.44
N GLU A 30 -4.95 16.03 -7.77
CA GLU A 30 -3.72 16.26 -8.54
C GLU A 30 -3.96 16.55 -10.02
N LEU A 31 -5.20 16.35 -10.50
CA LEU A 31 -5.59 16.72 -11.88
C LEU A 31 -6.19 18.12 -11.97
N CYS A 32 -7.18 18.45 -11.13
CA CYS A 32 -7.93 19.70 -11.25
C CYS A 32 -7.70 20.70 -10.12
N GLY A 33 -6.98 20.32 -9.06
CA GLY A 33 -6.70 21.16 -7.90
C GLY A 33 -7.89 21.37 -6.96
N ALA A 34 -9.03 20.71 -7.20
CA ALA A 34 -10.19 20.81 -6.31
C ALA A 34 -9.84 20.30 -4.90
N PRO A 35 -10.33 20.96 -3.83
CA PRO A 35 -10.18 20.44 -2.48
C PRO A 35 -10.91 19.10 -2.37
N ILE A 36 -10.31 18.19 -1.60
CA ILE A 36 -10.83 16.87 -1.32
C ILE A 36 -11.16 16.81 0.18
N ASP A 37 -12.33 16.28 0.52
CA ASP A 37 -12.70 16.08 1.92
C ASP A 37 -11.77 15.06 2.59
N ASP A 38 -11.32 15.40 3.79
CA ASP A 38 -10.44 14.55 4.58
C ASP A 38 -11.11 13.19 4.84
N GLY A 39 -10.48 12.11 4.33
CA GLY A 39 -10.81 10.73 4.69
C GLY A 39 -11.70 9.93 3.73
N ASN A 40 -12.21 10.50 2.63
CA ASN A 40 -12.95 9.70 1.64
C ASN A 40 -12.72 10.20 0.21
N HIS A 41 -11.56 9.88 -0.33
CA HIS A 41 -11.17 10.26 -1.69
C HIS A 41 -10.69 9.07 -2.49
N ARG A 42 -10.75 9.24 -3.81
CA ARG A 42 -10.34 8.21 -4.75
C ARG A 42 -8.87 8.39 -5.06
N HIS A 43 -8.19 7.29 -5.36
CA HIS A 43 -6.84 7.32 -5.90
C HIS A 43 -6.84 6.94 -7.37
N MET A 44 -5.86 7.47 -8.09
CA MET A 44 -5.47 7.00 -9.41
C MET A 44 -4.01 6.58 -9.38
N VAL A 45 -3.63 5.70 -10.29
CA VAL A 45 -2.23 5.36 -10.56
C VAL A 45 -1.78 6.18 -11.77
N ASP A 46 -0.74 6.98 -11.61
CA ASP A 46 0.07 7.50 -12.72
C ASP A 46 1.01 6.38 -13.15
N THR A 47 0.71 5.70 -14.25
CA THR A 47 1.47 4.53 -14.73
C THR A 47 2.85 4.92 -15.27
N GLU A 48 3.04 6.18 -15.71
CA GLU A 48 4.34 6.68 -16.17
C GLU A 48 5.26 6.92 -14.98
N ASN A 49 4.78 7.66 -13.97
CA ASN A 49 5.57 7.98 -12.78
C ASN A 49 5.55 6.89 -11.70
N ARG A 50 4.69 5.89 -11.85
CA ARG A 50 4.47 4.77 -10.91
C ARG A 50 4.16 5.28 -9.51
N ALA A 51 3.23 6.22 -9.45
CA ALA A 51 2.83 6.91 -8.23
C ALA A 51 1.31 6.91 -8.10
N LEU A 52 0.84 6.93 -6.84
CA LEU A 52 -0.54 7.22 -6.54
C LEU A 52 -0.78 8.72 -6.61
N ALA A 53 -1.95 9.11 -7.12
CA ALA A 53 -2.40 10.48 -7.20
C ALA A 53 -3.80 10.62 -6.59
N CYS A 54 -3.99 11.64 -5.75
CA CYS A 54 -5.30 11.93 -5.16
C CYS A 54 -6.27 12.48 -6.21
N ALA A 55 -7.50 11.95 -6.23
CA ALA A 55 -8.53 12.32 -7.20
C ALA A 55 -9.87 12.67 -6.52
N CYS A 56 -10.47 13.78 -6.96
CA CYS A 56 -11.87 14.04 -6.65
C CYS A 56 -12.77 13.07 -7.44
N THR A 57 -14.00 12.85 -6.97
CA THR A 57 -14.95 11.91 -7.61
C THR A 57 -15.15 12.15 -9.11
N PRO A 58 -15.36 13.39 -9.60
CA PRO A 58 -15.52 13.62 -11.04
C PRO A 58 -14.28 13.24 -11.85
N CYS A 59 -13.08 13.54 -11.35
CA CYS A 59 -11.84 13.16 -12.00
C CYS A 59 -11.69 11.63 -12.02
N ALA A 60 -11.88 10.95 -10.89
CA ALA A 60 -11.79 9.49 -10.84
C ALA A 60 -12.75 8.81 -11.84
N MET A 61 -13.99 9.29 -11.96
CA MET A 61 -14.96 8.74 -12.92
C MET A 61 -14.50 8.84 -14.39
N LEU A 62 -13.76 9.90 -14.75
CA LEU A 62 -13.24 10.06 -16.11
C LEU A 62 -12.18 9.00 -16.46
N PHE A 63 -11.47 8.46 -15.46
CA PHE A 63 -10.37 7.51 -15.64
C PHE A 63 -10.71 6.08 -15.18
N GLU A 64 -11.99 5.81 -14.88
CA GLU A 64 -12.49 4.43 -14.62
C GLU A 64 -12.50 3.58 -15.91
N GLN A 65 -12.62 4.22 -17.08
CA GLN A 65 -12.64 3.52 -18.37
C GLN A 65 -11.21 3.33 -18.89
N SER A 66 -10.87 2.08 -19.24
CA SER A 66 -9.57 1.75 -19.83
C SER A 66 -9.31 2.58 -21.10
N GLY A 67 -8.18 3.30 -21.13
CA GLY A 67 -7.76 4.14 -22.26
C GLY A 67 -8.10 5.64 -22.13
N ALA A 68 -8.82 6.05 -21.09
CA ALA A 68 -9.01 7.47 -20.78
C ALA A 68 -7.67 8.21 -20.59
N GLY A 69 -7.58 9.44 -21.12
CA GLY A 69 -6.37 10.28 -21.04
C GLY A 69 -5.08 9.60 -21.52
N GLY A 70 -5.16 8.71 -22.51
CA GLY A 70 -4.01 8.00 -23.07
C GLY A 70 -3.54 6.82 -22.22
N GLY A 71 -4.29 6.42 -21.19
CA GLY A 71 -3.97 5.28 -20.33
C GLY A 71 -2.94 5.58 -19.24
N ARG A 72 -2.44 6.82 -19.15
CA ARG A 72 -1.47 7.24 -18.13
C ARG A 72 -2.05 7.21 -16.73
N PHE A 73 -3.27 7.71 -16.56
CA PHE A 73 -3.95 7.71 -15.28
C PHE A 73 -5.03 6.64 -15.29
N ARG A 74 -5.03 5.81 -14.25
CA ARG A 74 -6.02 4.74 -14.08
C ARG A 74 -6.61 4.81 -12.69
N THR A 75 -7.94 4.86 -12.60
CA THR A 75 -8.62 4.86 -11.30
C THR A 75 -8.39 3.54 -10.59
N VAL A 76 -8.05 3.62 -9.30
CA VAL A 76 -7.92 2.45 -8.45
C VAL A 76 -9.33 1.89 -8.17
N PRO A 77 -9.60 0.61 -8.49
CA PRO A 77 -10.92 0.02 -8.29
C PRO A 77 -11.20 -0.20 -6.80
N ASP A 78 -12.47 -0.16 -6.41
CA ASP A 78 -12.90 -0.52 -5.05
C ASP A 78 -13.32 -2.01 -5.00
N ARG A 79 -12.36 -2.92 -5.20
CA ARG A 79 -12.60 -4.36 -5.32
C ARG A 79 -11.71 -5.17 -4.37
N TYR A 80 -12.36 -5.98 -3.53
CA TYR A 80 -11.70 -6.87 -2.56
C TYR A 80 -12.16 -8.30 -2.81
N LEU A 81 -11.23 -9.18 -3.17
CA LEU A 81 -11.51 -10.60 -3.40
C LEU A 81 -10.64 -11.47 -2.50
N THR A 82 -11.18 -12.64 -2.12
CA THR A 82 -10.46 -13.69 -1.42
C THR A 82 -10.66 -15.02 -2.13
N ASP A 83 -9.68 -15.91 -2.02
CA ASP A 83 -9.76 -17.28 -2.52
C ASP A 83 -9.31 -18.23 -1.42
N PRO A 84 -10.26 -18.75 -0.61
CA PRO A 84 -9.94 -19.69 0.47
C PRO A 84 -9.32 -21.00 -0.02
N ASP A 85 -9.51 -21.34 -1.30
CA ASP A 85 -9.05 -22.57 -1.94
C ASP A 85 -7.80 -22.33 -2.81
N HIS A 86 -7.13 -21.18 -2.65
CA HIS A 86 -5.97 -20.75 -3.45
C HIS A 86 -4.81 -21.74 -3.50
N GLY A 87 -4.74 -22.67 -2.54
CA GLY A 87 -3.76 -23.73 -2.48
C GLY A 87 -2.33 -23.26 -2.25
N LEU A 88 -2.10 -22.03 -1.76
CA LEU A 88 -0.73 -21.57 -1.45
C LEU A 88 -0.11 -22.50 -0.41
N ASP A 89 0.93 -23.19 -0.84
CA ASP A 89 1.60 -24.26 -0.14
C ASP A 89 2.23 -23.76 1.17
N GLN A 90 2.38 -24.66 2.15
CA GLN A 90 3.00 -24.39 3.46
C GLN A 90 4.46 -23.88 3.36
N GLY A 91 5.08 -23.92 2.17
CA GLY A 91 6.45 -23.46 1.90
C GLY A 91 6.57 -22.26 0.96
N VAL A 92 5.46 -21.70 0.46
CA VAL A 92 5.51 -20.56 -0.48
C VAL A 92 6.20 -19.36 0.16
N TRP A 93 5.92 -19.06 1.43
CA TRP A 93 6.50 -17.89 2.11
C TRP A 93 8.02 -18.01 2.25
N GLU A 94 8.53 -19.20 2.52
CA GLU A 94 9.95 -19.49 2.59
C GLU A 94 10.62 -19.26 1.24
N LEU A 95 9.97 -19.61 0.12
CA LEU A 95 10.48 -19.31 -1.22
C LEU A 95 10.52 -17.81 -1.52
N LEU A 96 9.63 -17.01 -0.92
CA LEU A 96 9.59 -15.56 -1.11
C LEU A 96 10.77 -14.83 -0.44
N GLN A 97 11.47 -15.45 0.52
CA GLN A 97 12.57 -14.82 1.29
C GLN A 97 12.21 -13.42 1.84
N ILE A 98 10.93 -13.18 2.12
CA ILE A 98 10.45 -11.90 2.63
C ILE A 98 10.66 -11.90 4.15
N PRO A 99 11.38 -10.92 4.71
CA PRO A 99 11.80 -10.92 6.13
C PRO A 99 10.66 -10.56 7.10
N VAL A 100 9.48 -10.24 6.59
CA VAL A 100 8.29 -9.86 7.36
C VAL A 100 7.14 -10.82 7.04
N SER A 101 6.03 -10.73 7.76
CA SER A 101 4.86 -11.60 7.57
C SER A 101 3.83 -11.05 6.57
N VAL A 102 4.15 -9.96 5.84
CA VAL A 102 3.23 -9.33 4.90
C VAL A 102 3.95 -8.81 3.67
N ALA A 103 3.32 -8.99 2.52
CA ALA A 103 3.83 -8.54 1.24
C ALA A 103 2.69 -8.34 0.27
N PHE A 104 2.87 -7.48 -0.72
CA PHE A 104 1.93 -7.33 -1.81
C PHE A 104 2.62 -7.41 -3.17
N PHE A 105 1.92 -7.96 -4.14
CA PHE A 105 2.40 -8.21 -5.48
C PHE A 105 1.44 -7.57 -6.47
N PHE A 106 1.95 -6.74 -7.37
CA PHE A 106 1.13 -6.21 -8.47
C PHE A 106 1.83 -6.44 -9.80
N ARG A 107 1.04 -6.56 -10.86
CA ARG A 107 1.57 -6.69 -12.22
C ARG A 107 1.86 -5.31 -12.76
N ASN A 108 3.13 -5.01 -13.01
CA ASN A 108 3.53 -3.77 -13.65
C ASN A 108 3.35 -3.91 -15.17
N ALA A 109 2.45 -3.14 -15.78
CA ALA A 109 2.17 -3.28 -17.21
C ALA A 109 3.35 -2.84 -18.08
N SER A 110 4.13 -1.85 -17.64
CA SER A 110 5.29 -1.33 -18.39
C SER A 110 6.45 -2.31 -18.44
N LEU A 111 6.64 -3.10 -17.38
CA LEU A 111 7.70 -4.11 -17.25
C LEU A 111 7.22 -5.53 -17.57
N ASP A 112 5.93 -5.70 -17.82
CA ASP A 112 5.26 -6.99 -18.07
C ASP A 112 5.59 -8.08 -17.04
N ARG A 113 5.72 -7.70 -15.76
CA ARG A 113 6.13 -8.61 -14.67
C ARG A 113 5.45 -8.29 -13.35
N LEU A 114 5.42 -9.28 -12.45
CA LEU A 114 5.04 -9.06 -11.05
C LEU A 114 6.17 -8.33 -10.31
N VAL A 115 5.80 -7.29 -9.58
CA VAL A 115 6.66 -6.59 -8.61
C VAL A 115 6.18 -6.96 -7.22
N ALA A 116 7.10 -7.37 -6.36
CA ALA A 116 6.84 -7.73 -4.97
C ALA A 116 7.34 -6.62 -4.06
N LEU A 117 6.49 -6.14 -3.15
CA LEU A 117 6.87 -5.15 -2.15
C LEU A 117 6.47 -5.60 -0.76
N TYR A 118 7.24 -5.18 0.23
CA TYR A 118 6.92 -5.38 1.63
C TYR A 118 7.19 -4.11 2.46
N PRO A 119 6.46 -3.91 3.57
CA PRO A 119 6.70 -2.78 4.47
C PRO A 119 8.07 -2.84 5.14
N SER A 120 8.73 -1.69 5.23
CA SER A 120 9.98 -1.49 5.96
C SER A 120 10.03 -0.10 6.62
N PRO A 121 11.03 0.18 7.48
CA PRO A 121 11.22 1.53 8.06
C PRO A 121 11.36 2.63 6.99
N ALA A 122 11.88 2.28 5.81
CA ALA A 122 12.06 3.21 4.70
C ALA A 122 10.78 3.40 3.85
N GLY A 123 9.73 2.61 4.09
CA GLY A 123 8.52 2.57 3.29
C GLY A 123 8.37 1.25 2.55
N ALA A 124 7.81 1.28 1.33
CA ALA A 124 7.64 0.08 0.53
C ALA A 124 8.99 -0.33 -0.04
N THR A 125 9.45 -1.53 0.28
CA THR A 125 10.71 -2.10 -0.22
C THR A 125 10.41 -3.14 -1.27
N GLU A 126 10.95 -2.96 -2.48
CA GLU A 126 10.87 -3.97 -3.55
C GLU A 126 11.78 -5.17 -3.21
N SER A 127 11.27 -6.38 -3.42
CA SER A 127 12.04 -7.62 -3.22
C SER A 127 13.07 -7.81 -4.33
N GLU A 128 14.28 -8.23 -3.96
CA GLU A 128 15.40 -8.47 -4.89
C GLU A 128 15.35 -9.84 -5.58
N LEU A 129 14.42 -10.72 -5.20
CA LEU A 129 14.34 -12.06 -5.78
C LEU A 129 13.95 -11.99 -7.28
N ASP A 130 14.13 -13.10 -8.00
CA ASP A 130 13.76 -13.18 -9.42
C ASP A 130 12.23 -13.31 -9.59
N PRO A 131 11.56 -12.42 -10.35
CA PRO A 131 10.12 -12.47 -10.61
C PRO A 131 9.57 -13.83 -11.05
N SER A 132 10.38 -14.65 -11.73
CA SER A 132 9.98 -16.00 -12.15
C SER A 132 9.64 -16.93 -10.97
N THR A 133 10.26 -16.69 -9.81
CA THR A 133 10.15 -17.52 -8.60
C THR A 133 8.73 -17.48 -8.05
N TRP A 134 8.14 -16.29 -7.92
CA TRP A 134 6.77 -16.15 -7.44
C TRP A 134 5.73 -16.11 -8.55
N GLN A 135 6.10 -15.84 -9.80
CA GLN A 135 5.16 -16.02 -10.92
C GLN A 135 4.65 -17.46 -10.99
N SER A 136 5.51 -18.44 -10.69
CA SER A 136 5.11 -19.85 -10.67
C SER A 136 4.20 -20.20 -9.48
N ALA A 137 4.44 -19.58 -8.31
CA ALA A 137 3.69 -19.85 -7.08
C ALA A 137 2.35 -19.10 -7.01
N LEU A 138 2.32 -17.84 -7.46
CA LEU A 138 1.16 -16.95 -7.37
C LEU A 138 0.43 -16.79 -8.70
N GLY A 139 1.16 -16.82 -9.82
CA GLY A 139 0.64 -16.48 -11.14
C GLY A 139 -0.40 -17.45 -11.71
N ASN A 140 -0.52 -18.66 -11.13
CA ASN A 140 -1.54 -19.64 -11.50
C ASN A 140 -2.74 -19.63 -10.54
N SER A 141 -2.75 -18.76 -9.53
CA SER A 141 -3.91 -18.60 -8.65
C SER A 141 -5.04 -17.90 -9.38
N ARG A 142 -6.28 -18.21 -9.00
CA ARG A 142 -7.47 -17.56 -9.54
C ARG A 142 -7.45 -16.04 -9.35
N LEU A 143 -6.94 -15.58 -8.21
CA LEU A 143 -6.82 -14.15 -7.94
C LEU A 143 -5.81 -13.50 -8.88
N ALA A 144 -4.70 -14.16 -9.20
CA ALA A 144 -3.71 -13.64 -10.15
C ALA A 144 -4.27 -13.49 -11.58
N GLU A 145 -5.18 -14.38 -12.00
CA GLU A 145 -5.87 -14.26 -13.30
C GLU A 145 -6.81 -13.05 -13.36
N LEU A 146 -7.37 -12.65 -12.22
CA LEU A 146 -8.32 -11.52 -12.11
C LEU A 146 -7.62 -10.17 -11.89
N LEU A 147 -6.35 -10.20 -11.52
CA LEU A 147 -5.54 -9.04 -11.14
C LEU A 147 -5.44 -8.03 -12.27
N GLU A 148 -5.94 -6.82 -12.03
CA GLU A 148 -5.79 -5.72 -12.97
C GLU A 148 -4.39 -5.07 -12.82
N PRO A 149 -3.58 -5.01 -13.90
CA PRO A 149 -2.22 -4.46 -13.82
C PRO A 149 -2.20 -3.01 -13.32
N ASP A 150 -1.17 -2.69 -12.53
CA ASP A 150 -0.85 -1.41 -11.91
C ASP A 150 -1.83 -0.90 -10.83
N VAL A 151 -3.11 -1.25 -10.88
CA VAL A 151 -4.17 -0.67 -10.01
C VAL A 151 -4.65 -1.60 -8.89
N GLU A 152 -4.33 -2.89 -8.98
CA GLU A 152 -4.64 -3.88 -7.95
C GLU A 152 -3.40 -4.66 -7.53
N ALA A 153 -3.46 -5.27 -6.36
CA ALA A 153 -2.40 -6.11 -5.82
C ALA A 153 -2.94 -7.39 -5.19
N LEU A 154 -2.14 -8.46 -5.27
CA LEU A 154 -2.25 -9.63 -4.40
C LEU A 154 -1.55 -9.31 -3.09
N LEU A 155 -2.32 -9.10 -2.04
CA LEU A 155 -1.83 -8.88 -0.69
C LEU A 155 -1.81 -10.21 0.05
N LEU A 156 -0.63 -10.60 0.52
CA LEU A 156 -0.42 -11.83 1.25
C LEU A 156 -0.01 -11.55 2.70
N ARG A 157 -0.49 -12.41 3.60
CA ARG A 157 -0.08 -12.43 5.00
C ARG A 157 0.25 -13.85 5.43
N ARG A 158 1.39 -14.02 6.08
CA ARG A 158 1.72 -15.26 6.79
C ARG A 158 1.15 -15.22 8.20
N VAL A 159 0.31 -16.21 8.52
CA VAL A 159 -0.24 -16.46 9.85
C VAL A 159 0.11 -17.90 10.22
N GLU A 160 1.02 -18.07 11.20
CA GLU A 160 1.55 -19.38 11.57
C GLU A 160 2.09 -20.12 10.32
N ASP A 161 1.48 -21.26 9.98
CA ASP A 161 1.82 -22.13 8.87
C ASP A 161 0.95 -21.90 7.62
N ARG A 162 0.12 -20.84 7.62
CA ARG A 162 -0.80 -20.52 6.53
C ARG A 162 -0.44 -19.19 5.89
N THR A 163 -0.63 -19.11 4.58
CA THR A 163 -0.56 -17.85 3.85
C THR A 163 -1.97 -17.47 3.43
N GLU A 164 -2.47 -16.35 3.91
CA GLU A 164 -3.69 -15.74 3.41
C GLU A 164 -3.36 -14.91 2.17
N CYS A 165 -4.29 -14.86 1.21
CA CYS A 165 -4.15 -14.08 0.00
C CYS A 165 -5.46 -13.35 -0.31
N TYR A 166 -5.33 -12.08 -0.65
CA TYR A 166 -6.42 -11.22 -1.05
C TYR A 166 -6.03 -10.47 -2.32
N LEU A 167 -6.96 -10.31 -3.25
CA LEU A 167 -6.83 -9.29 -4.29
C LEU A 167 -7.48 -8.03 -3.75
N VAL A 168 -6.72 -6.93 -3.73
CA VAL A 168 -7.14 -5.67 -3.13
C VAL A 168 -6.77 -4.50 -4.04
N PRO A 169 -7.38 -3.32 -3.82
CA PRO A 169 -6.95 -2.08 -4.45
C PRO A 169 -5.49 -1.77 -4.08
N VAL A 170 -4.65 -1.33 -5.02
CA VAL A 170 -3.21 -1.16 -4.74
C VAL A 170 -2.92 -0.08 -3.69
N ASP A 171 -3.78 0.93 -3.58
CA ASP A 171 -3.65 2.03 -2.63
C ASP A 171 -3.71 1.57 -1.17
N ILE A 172 -4.53 0.56 -0.85
CA ILE A 172 -4.63 -0.01 0.50
C ILE A 172 -3.31 -0.67 0.93
N CYS A 173 -2.53 -1.20 -0.02
CA CYS A 173 -1.20 -1.74 0.25
C CYS A 173 -0.20 -0.63 0.60
N TYR A 174 -0.29 0.51 -0.08
CA TYR A 174 0.52 1.68 0.25
C TYR A 174 0.06 2.36 1.55
N GLU A 175 -1.24 2.35 1.86
CA GLU A 175 -1.76 2.73 3.18
C GLU A 175 -1.14 1.87 4.27
N LEU A 176 -1.19 0.54 4.13
CA LEU A 176 -0.57 -0.39 5.07
C LEU A 176 0.90 -0.08 5.32
N VAL A 177 1.67 0.14 4.24
CA VAL A 177 3.08 0.54 4.35
C VAL A 177 3.23 1.82 5.15
N GLY A 178 2.40 2.83 4.86
CA GLY A 178 2.38 4.10 5.59
C GLY A 178 2.09 3.92 7.09
N ARG A 179 1.07 3.12 7.42
CA ARG A 179 0.70 2.77 8.80
C ARG A 179 1.83 2.06 9.54
N MET A 180 2.38 1.01 8.94
CA MET A 180 3.47 0.24 9.53
C MET A 180 4.72 1.09 9.74
N ARG A 181 5.01 2.02 8.82
CA ARG A 181 6.11 2.97 8.98
C ARG A 181 5.91 3.93 10.14
N MET A 182 4.66 4.35 10.43
CA MET A 182 4.35 5.22 11.57
C MET A 182 4.42 4.48 12.91
N LEU A 183 4.02 3.21 12.94
CA LEU A 183 4.02 2.37 14.14
C LEU A 183 5.36 1.68 14.39
N TRP A 184 6.34 1.84 13.50
CA TRP A 184 7.60 1.13 13.56
C TRP A 184 8.41 1.52 14.81
N GLN A 185 8.47 0.61 15.78
CA GLN A 185 9.36 0.68 16.95
C GLN A 185 10.21 -0.62 16.98
N GLY A 186 11.54 -0.53 16.82
CA GLY A 186 12.43 -1.70 16.91
C GLY A 186 12.51 -2.57 15.64
N PHE A 187 12.84 -3.86 15.76
CA PHE A 187 12.99 -4.79 14.61
C PHE A 187 11.71 -5.59 14.31
N ASP A 188 10.81 -5.75 15.29
CA ASP A 188 9.59 -6.57 15.19
C ASP A 188 8.29 -5.77 15.10
N GLY A 189 8.37 -4.43 15.03
CA GLY A 189 7.21 -3.52 15.02
C GLY A 189 6.42 -3.48 16.34
N GLY A 190 6.82 -4.25 17.36
CA GLY A 190 6.14 -4.32 18.64
C GLY A 190 4.73 -4.92 18.60
N ALA A 191 4.08 -4.96 19.77
CA ALA A 191 2.71 -5.45 19.90
C ALA A 191 1.68 -4.55 19.21
N GLU A 192 1.95 -3.25 19.12
CA GLU A 192 1.07 -2.26 18.50
C GLU A 192 0.99 -2.44 16.98
N ALA A 193 2.12 -2.58 16.28
CA ALA A 193 2.08 -2.84 14.83
C ALA A 193 1.43 -4.20 14.51
N ARG A 194 1.62 -5.21 15.37
CA ARG A 194 0.93 -6.49 15.23
C ARG A 194 -0.59 -6.36 15.38
N ALA A 195 -1.05 -5.59 16.37
CA ALA A 195 -2.48 -5.34 16.57
C ALA A 195 -3.08 -4.54 15.39
N ASP A 196 -2.39 -3.50 14.90
CA ASP A 196 -2.81 -2.72 13.74
C ASP A 196 -2.88 -3.57 12.47
N LEU A 197 -1.86 -4.42 12.25
CA LEU A 197 -1.84 -5.37 11.13
C LEU A 197 -3.01 -6.35 11.20
N THR A 198 -3.32 -6.89 12.39
CA THR A 198 -4.50 -7.76 12.57
C THR A 198 -5.78 -7.01 12.22
N ALA A 199 -5.99 -5.82 12.78
CA ALA A 199 -7.18 -5.01 12.51
C ALA A 199 -7.34 -4.62 11.03
N PHE A 200 -6.22 -4.35 10.35
CA PHE A 200 -6.18 -4.06 8.92
C PHE A 200 -6.65 -5.25 8.07
N PHE A 201 -6.16 -6.46 8.38
CA PHE A 201 -6.60 -7.67 7.67
C PHE A 201 -8.03 -8.07 8.03
N ASP A 202 -8.50 -7.82 9.26
CA ASP A 202 -9.90 -8.02 9.63
C ASP A 202 -10.82 -7.10 8.81
N HIS A 203 -10.40 -5.85 8.55
CA HIS A 203 -11.12 -4.92 7.68
C HIS A 203 -11.19 -5.43 6.24
N ILE A 204 -10.08 -5.94 5.69
CA ILE A 204 -10.05 -6.54 4.35
C ILE A 204 -10.97 -7.75 4.30
N ALA A 205 -10.88 -8.66 5.26
CA ALA A 205 -11.69 -9.88 5.30
C ALA A 205 -13.20 -9.58 5.35
N GLN A 206 -13.61 -8.49 6.02
CA GLN A 206 -15.02 -8.05 6.04
C GLN A 206 -15.54 -7.54 4.69
N ARG A 207 -14.64 -6.99 3.84
CA ARG A 207 -14.99 -6.48 2.50
C ARG A 207 -14.83 -7.53 1.41
N ALA A 208 -13.90 -8.47 1.60
CA ALA A 208 -13.53 -9.46 0.63
C ALA A 208 -14.67 -10.46 0.37
N VAL A 209 -14.89 -10.74 -0.91
CA VAL A 209 -15.83 -11.77 -1.37
C VAL A 209 -15.13 -12.75 -2.29
N THR A 210 -15.68 -13.95 -2.44
CA THR A 210 -15.14 -14.89 -3.44
C THR A 210 -15.41 -14.36 -4.85
N PRO A 211 -14.59 -14.72 -5.86
CA PRO A 211 -14.85 -14.29 -7.22
C PRO A 211 -16.20 -14.77 -7.78
N GLU A 212 -16.74 -15.90 -7.30
CA GLU A 212 -18.11 -16.35 -7.58
C GLU A 212 -19.15 -15.36 -7.12
N GLU A 213 -19.03 -14.88 -5.88
CA GLU A 213 -19.96 -13.92 -5.28
C GLU A 213 -19.87 -12.57 -5.98
N ALA A 214 -18.65 -12.13 -6.33
CA ALA A 214 -18.44 -10.90 -7.08
C ALA A 214 -19.11 -10.93 -8.46
N ARG A 215 -19.06 -12.07 -9.17
CA ARG A 215 -19.73 -12.23 -10.48
C ARG A 215 -21.27 -12.24 -10.41
N ARG A 216 -21.85 -12.47 -9.23
CA ARG A 216 -23.30 -12.52 -9.02
C ARG A 216 -23.91 -11.16 -8.64
N ARG A 217 -23.08 -10.18 -8.29
CA ARG A 217 -23.46 -8.81 -7.96
C ARG A 217 -23.49 -7.95 -9.21
#